data_AF-A0A4S2KG12-F1
#
_entry.id   AF-A0A4S2KG12-F1
#
_cell.length_a   1.000
_cell.length_b   1.000
_cell.length_c   1.000
_cell.angle_alpha   90.00
_cell.angle_beta   90.00
_cell.angle_gamma   90.00
#
_symmetry.space_group_name_H-M   'P 1'
#
loop_
_entity.id
_entity.type
_entity.pdbx_description
1 polymer ?
#
loop_
_entity_poly.entity_id
_entity_poly.type
_entity_poly.pdbx_seq_one_letter_code
_entity_poly.pdbx_strand_id
1 'polypeptide(L)'
;MQRQKNFSDAEKKSLINLIFLQRDVIENKESDRLIMVKKDKAWADITAQYNVNATIPRSEKSLRNCWDNMKKAARKYCAAIKRESYKTGINFFKNMMKYYRYAHQR
;
A
#
# COMPACT_ATOMS: atom_id res chain seq x y z
N MET A 1 -11.61 23.22 -14.51
CA MET A 1 -11.01 21.89 -14.26
C MET A 1 -11.96 21.06 -13.41
N GLN A 2 -12.48 19.95 -13.91
CA GLN A 2 -13.35 19.08 -13.13
C GLN A 2 -12.51 18.15 -12.24
N ARG A 3 -12.74 18.20 -10.93
CA ARG A 3 -12.06 17.31 -9.97
C ARG A 3 -12.55 15.88 -10.18
N GLN A 4 -11.64 14.93 -10.33
CA GLN A 4 -11.97 13.50 -10.27
C GLN A 4 -12.56 13.15 -8.90
N LYS A 5 -13.55 12.25 -8.87
CA LYS A 5 -14.12 11.73 -7.61
C LYS A 5 -13.03 11.10 -6.74
N ASN A 6 -13.13 11.27 -5.43
CA ASN A 6 -12.23 10.62 -4.49
C ASN A 6 -12.40 9.08 -4.54
N PHE A 7 -11.38 8.36 -4.07
CA PHE A 7 -11.46 6.91 -3.87
C PHE A 7 -12.21 6.61 -2.56
N SER A 8 -13.29 5.85 -2.65
CA SER A 8 -13.94 5.20 -1.52
C SER A 8 -13.06 4.12 -0.92
N ASP A 9 -13.42 3.64 0.27
CA ASP A 9 -12.64 2.60 0.94
C ASP A 9 -12.76 1.24 0.26
N ALA A 10 -13.90 0.94 -0.39
CA ALA A 10 -14.07 -0.25 -1.21
C ALA A 10 -13.17 -0.22 -2.46
N GLU A 11 -13.06 0.94 -3.13
CA GLU A 11 -12.13 1.15 -4.24
C GLU A 11 -10.68 0.97 -3.78
N LYS A 12 -10.29 1.57 -2.65
CA LYS A 12 -8.94 1.41 -2.07
C LYS A 12 -8.64 -0.05 -1.75
N LYS A 13 -9.58 -0.78 -1.13
CA LYS A 13 -9.42 -2.21 -0.80
C LYS A 13 -9.21 -3.05 -2.06
N SER A 14 -9.98 -2.77 -3.11
CA SER A 14 -9.84 -3.47 -4.40
C SER A 14 -8.46 -3.22 -5.03
N LEU A 15 -8.00 -1.97 -5.02
CA LEU A 15 -6.65 -1.62 -5.49
C LEU A 15 -5.55 -2.31 -4.67
N ILE A 16 -5.68 -2.31 -3.34
CA ILE A 16 -4.74 -2.97 -2.44
C ILE A 16 -4.62 -4.46 -2.77
N ASN A 17 -5.74 -5.16 -2.97
CA ASN A 17 -5.74 -6.58 -3.29
C ASN A 17 -4.94 -6.88 -4.58
N LEU A 18 -5.13 -6.07 -5.63
CA LEU A 18 -4.40 -6.23 -6.89
C LEU A 18 -2.90 -5.95 -6.73
N ILE A 19 -2.54 -4.90 -5.99
CA ILE A 19 -1.14 -4.57 -5.70
C ILE A 19 -0.47 -5.69 -4.91
N PHE A 20 -1.17 -6.33 -3.97
CA PHE A 20 -0.61 -7.44 -3.20
C PHE A 20 -0.19 -8.63 -4.06
N LEU A 21 -0.90 -8.91 -5.16
CA LEU A 21 -0.55 -9.97 -6.10
C LEU A 21 0.76 -9.70 -6.85
N GLN A 22 1.17 -8.44 -6.98
CA GLN A 22 2.38 -8.02 -7.69
C GLN A 22 3.36 -7.25 -6.79
N ARG A 23 3.22 -7.41 -5.47
CA ARG A 23 3.92 -6.62 -4.45
C ARG A 23 5.43 -6.58 -4.67
N ASP A 24 6.03 -7.73 -4.95
CA ASP A 24 7.49 -7.84 -5.03
C ASP A 24 8.07 -7.04 -6.20
N VAL A 25 7.27 -6.81 -7.25
CA VAL A 25 7.64 -5.93 -8.36
C VAL A 25 7.38 -4.47 -8.01
N ILE A 26 6.18 -4.16 -7.50
CA ILE A 26 5.74 -2.78 -7.21
C ILE A 26 6.59 -2.12 -6.11
N GLU A 27 6.93 -2.88 -5.06
CA GLU A 27 7.71 -2.40 -3.91
C GLU A 27 9.20 -2.74 -4.01
N ASN A 28 9.68 -3.23 -5.16
CA ASN A 28 11.12 -3.35 -5.40
C ASN A 28 11.78 -1.97 -5.25
N LYS A 29 12.88 -1.88 -4.49
CA LYS A 29 13.60 -0.62 -4.24
C LYS A 29 14.63 -0.29 -5.32
N GLU A 30 14.98 -1.25 -6.16
CA GLU A 30 15.90 -1.06 -7.28
C GLU A 30 15.31 -0.13 -8.34
N SER A 31 16.19 0.66 -8.95
CA SER A 31 15.88 1.66 -9.96
C SER A 31 16.47 1.33 -11.33
N ASP A 32 16.95 0.11 -11.54
CA ASP A 32 17.50 -0.31 -12.82
C ASP A 32 16.44 -0.22 -13.92
N ARG A 33 16.88 0.13 -15.13
CA ARG A 33 15.97 0.34 -16.28
C ARG A 33 15.04 -0.85 -16.51
N LEU A 34 15.57 -2.08 -16.38
CA LEU A 34 14.78 -3.31 -16.50
C LEU A 34 13.73 -3.45 -15.40
N ILE A 35 14.06 -3.05 -14.17
CA ILE A 35 13.13 -3.05 -13.03
C ILE A 35 12.03 -2.01 -13.23
N MET A 36 12.37 -0.83 -13.74
CA MET A 36 11.39 0.21 -14.06
C MET A 36 10.39 -0.24 -15.12
N VAL A 37 10.86 -0.88 -16.20
CA VAL A 37 9.98 -1.47 -17.22
C VAL A 37 9.06 -2.55 -16.63
N LYS A 38 9.58 -3.41 -15.75
CA LYS A 38 8.74 -4.41 -15.04
C LYS A 38 7.68 -3.76 -14.16
N LYS A 39 8.02 -2.69 -13.43
CA LYS A 39 7.07 -1.92 -12.62
C LYS A 39 6.00 -1.26 -13.49
N ASP A 40 6.38 -0.68 -14.62
CA ASP A 40 5.43 -0.04 -15.52
C ASP A 40 4.45 -1.05 -16.12
N LYS A 41 4.94 -2.23 -16.52
CA LYS A 41 4.08 -3.34 -16.94
C LYS A 41 3.13 -3.79 -15.82
N ALA A 42 3.66 -3.97 -14.61
CA ALA A 42 2.85 -4.34 -13.45
C ALA A 42 1.72 -3.33 -13.18
N TRP A 43 2.00 -2.04 -13.27
CA TRP A 43 1.00 -0.99 -13.12
C TRP A 43 -0.03 -0.97 -14.26
N ALA A 44 0.38 -1.23 -15.50
CA ALA A 44 -0.54 -1.37 -16.61
C ALA A 44 -1.50 -2.55 -16.40
N ASP A 45 -0.98 -3.70 -15.96
CA ASP A 45 -1.78 -4.90 -15.67
C ASP A 45 -2.76 -4.66 -14.52
N ILE A 46 -2.31 -4.03 -13.43
CA ILE A 46 -3.17 -3.64 -12.29
C ILE A 46 -4.27 -2.68 -12.77
N THR A 47 -3.93 -1.71 -13.61
CA THR A 47 -4.89 -0.73 -14.12
C THR A 47 -5.97 -1.40 -14.97
N ALA A 48 -5.57 -2.32 -15.85
CA ALA A 48 -6.51 -3.10 -16.65
C ALA A 48 -7.44 -3.91 -15.74
N GLN A 49 -6.90 -4.70 -14.82
CA GLN A 49 -7.69 -5.55 -13.91
C GLN A 49 -8.61 -4.74 -12.99
N TYR A 50 -8.13 -3.62 -12.46
CA TYR A 50 -8.93 -2.73 -11.62
C TYR A 50 -10.15 -2.20 -12.38
N ASN A 51 -9.94 -1.75 -13.63
CA ASN A 51 -10.98 -1.12 -14.42
C ASN A 51 -12.03 -2.10 -14.96
N VAL A 52 -11.75 -3.42 -15.01
CA VAL A 52 -12.75 -4.45 -15.41
C VAL A 52 -13.99 -4.40 -14.51
N ASN A 53 -13.81 -4.22 -13.20
CA ASN A 53 -14.90 -4.22 -12.22
C ASN A 53 -15.18 -2.83 -11.64
N ALA A 54 -14.52 -1.78 -12.15
CA ALA A 54 -14.67 -0.44 -11.61
C ALA A 54 -15.92 0.24 -12.16
N THR A 55 -16.76 0.78 -11.28
CA THR A 55 -17.89 1.64 -11.67
C THR A 55 -17.41 2.90 -12.41
N ILE A 56 -16.23 3.41 -12.05
CA ILE A 56 -15.60 4.57 -12.69
C ILE A 56 -14.15 4.19 -13.02
N PRO A 57 -13.79 4.10 -14.31
CA PRO A 57 -12.42 3.82 -14.71
C PRO A 57 -11.43 4.85 -14.15
N ARG A 58 -10.27 4.36 -13.73
CA ARG A 58 -9.17 5.17 -13.20
C ARG A 58 -7.97 5.06 -14.13
N SER A 59 -7.26 6.18 -14.30
CA SER A 59 -5.97 6.16 -14.97
C SER A 59 -4.92 5.54 -14.06
N GLU A 60 -3.90 4.91 -14.66
CA GLU A 60 -2.77 4.36 -13.94
C GLU A 60 -2.14 5.39 -12.98
N LYS A 61 -1.96 6.63 -13.44
CA LYS A 61 -1.46 7.74 -12.62
C LYS A 61 -2.30 7.98 -11.37
N SER A 62 -3.63 7.87 -11.48
CA SER A 62 -4.56 8.02 -10.36
C SER A 62 -4.38 6.89 -9.33
N LEU A 63 -4.22 5.65 -9.79
CA LEU A 63 -4.00 4.48 -8.95
C LEU A 63 -2.64 4.54 -8.23
N ARG A 64 -1.58 4.90 -8.94
CA ARG A 64 -0.24 5.13 -8.37
C ARG A 64 -0.27 6.19 -7.26
N ASN A 65 -0.90 7.33 -7.53
CA ASN A 65 -1.07 8.39 -6.53
C ASN A 65 -1.89 7.93 -5.32
N CYS A 66 -2.95 7.15 -5.55
CA CYS A 66 -3.75 6.58 -4.48
C CYS A 66 -2.90 5.67 -3.57
N TRP A 67 -2.11 4.77 -4.17
CA TRP A 67 -1.18 3.89 -3.46
C TRP A 67 -0.15 4.67 -2.63
N ASP A 68 0.51 5.66 -3.23
CA ASP A 68 1.49 6.47 -2.51
C ASP A 68 0.88 7.24 -1.34
N ASN A 69 -0.34 7.76 -1.52
CA ASN A 69 -1.08 8.43 -0.44
C ASN A 69 -1.44 7.46 0.68
N MET A 70 -1.86 6.23 0.37
CA MET A 70 -2.11 5.19 1.37
C MET A 70 -0.83 4.83 2.13
N LYS A 71 0.31 4.68 1.44
CA LYS A 71 1.61 4.44 2.10
C LYS A 71 2.01 5.61 3.02
N LYS A 72 1.81 6.85 2.58
CA LYS A 72 2.07 8.05 3.41
C LYS A 72 1.18 8.06 4.67
N ALA A 73 -0.11 7.77 4.51
CA ALA A 73 -1.06 7.70 5.62
C ALA A 73 -0.67 6.60 6.62
N ALA A 74 -0.31 5.41 6.14
CA ALA A 74 0.14 4.30 6.97
C ALA A 74 1.40 4.67 7.78
N ARG A 75 2.41 5.28 7.14
CA ARG A 75 3.61 5.77 7.86
C ARG A 75 3.27 6.79 8.95
N LYS A 76 2.36 7.73 8.66
CA LYS A 76 1.91 8.74 9.64
C LYS A 76 1.22 8.08 10.83
N TYR A 77 0.35 7.10 10.58
CA TYR A 77 -0.33 6.35 11.63
C TYR A 77 0.66 5.58 12.51
N CYS A 78 1.59 4.82 11.91
CA CYS A 78 2.63 4.11 12.66
C CYS A 78 3.50 5.05 13.51
N ALA A 79 3.87 6.23 12.97
CA ALA A 79 4.62 7.23 13.72
C ALA A 79 3.83 7.81 14.90
N ALA A 80 2.52 8.02 14.74
CA ALA A 80 1.64 8.47 15.82
C ALA A 80 1.51 7.41 16.93
N ILE A 81 1.27 6.15 16.57
CA ILE A 81 1.23 5.03 17.53
C ILE A 81 2.55 4.90 18.28
N LYS A 82 3.69 4.98 17.56
CA LYS A 82 5.02 4.95 18.18
C LYS A 82 5.19 6.09 19.18
N ARG A 83 4.82 7.32 18.82
CA ARG A 83 4.87 8.48 19.72
C ARG A 83 4.01 8.27 20.97
N GLU A 84 2.80 7.74 20.80
CA GLU A 84 1.89 7.50 21.91
C GLU A 84 2.39 6.40 22.85
N SER A 85 2.99 5.33 22.31
CA SER A 85 3.61 4.27 23.13
C SER A 85 4.77 4.75 24.01
N TYR A 86 5.47 5.81 23.60
CA TYR A 86 6.50 6.43 24.44
C TYR A 86 5.91 7.28 25.55
N LYS A 87 4.71 7.84 25.37
CA LYS A 87 4.01 8.64 26.40
C LYS A 87 3.35 7.77 27.46
N THR A 88 2.82 6.61 27.08
CA THR A 88 2.09 5.73 28.01
C THR A 88 2.99 4.75 28.76
N GLY A 89 4.31 4.73 28.52
CA GLY A 89 5.25 3.78 29.15
C GLY A 89 5.02 2.30 28.77
N ILE A 90 3.95 2.00 28.04
CA ILE A 90 3.59 0.66 27.61
C ILE A 90 4.25 0.39 26.26
N ASN A 91 5.35 -0.37 26.29
CA ASN A 91 6.11 -0.81 25.12
C ASN A 91 5.35 -1.91 24.33
N PHE A 92 4.12 -1.62 23.90
CA PHE A 92 3.23 -2.54 23.19
C PHE A 92 3.90 -3.17 21.97
N PHE A 93 4.73 -2.40 21.24
CA PHE A 93 5.49 -2.89 20.10
C PHE A 93 6.56 -3.93 20.49
N LYS A 94 7.25 -3.77 21.63
CA LYS A 94 8.20 -4.80 22.13
C LYS A 94 7.46 -6.07 22.55
N ASN A 95 6.28 -5.94 23.16
CA ASN A 95 5.47 -7.10 23.57
C ASN A 95 4.87 -7.83 22.37
N MET A 96 4.39 -7.11 21.35
CA MET A 96 3.89 -7.67 20.11
C MET A 96 4.99 -8.39 19.31
N MET A 97 6.19 -7.81 19.22
CA MET A 97 7.33 -8.45 18.56
C MET A 97 7.87 -9.67 19.33
N LYS A 98 7.77 -9.67 20.68
CA LYS A 98 8.03 -10.87 21.49
C LYS A 98 7.01 -11.97 21.22
N TYR A 99 5.73 -11.64 21.18
CA TYR A 99 4.65 -12.60 20.91
C TYR A 99 4.78 -13.23 19.52
N TYR A 100 5.01 -12.41 18.48
CA TYR A 100 5.18 -12.89 17.10
C TYR A 100 6.41 -13.81 16.96
N ARG A 101 7.49 -13.53 17.68
CA ARG A 101 8.70 -14.38 17.69
C ARG A 101 8.49 -15.70 18.44
N TYR A 102 7.69 -15.70 19.49
CA TYR A 102 7.35 -16.90 20.27
C TYR A 102 6.38 -17.83 19.50
N ALA A 103 5.43 -17.27 18.75
CA ALA A 103 4.41 -18.02 18.02
C ALA A 103 4.95 -18.80 16.79
N HIS A 104 6.15 -18.48 16.30
CA HIS A 104 6.75 -19.04 15.08
C HIS A 104 8.00 -19.91 15.34
N GLN A 105 8.18 -20.41 16.57
CA GLN A 105 9.27 -21.35 16.95
C GLN A 105 8.80 -22.80 17.16
N ARG A 106 7.70 -23.21 16.52
CA ARG A 106 7.28 -24.63 16.44
C ARG A 106 7.30 -25.13 15.02
#